data_AF-A0AA41SFJ8-F1
#
_entry.id   AF-A0AA41SFJ8-F1
#
_cell.length_a   1.000
_cell.length_b   1.000
_cell.length_c   1.000
_cell.angle_alpha   90.00
_cell.angle_beta   90.00
_cell.angle_gamma   90.00
#
_symmetry.space_group_name_H-M   'P 1'
#
loop_
_entity.id
_entity.type
_entity.pdbx_description
1 polymer ?
#
loop_
_entity_poly.entity_id
_entity_poly.type
_entity_poly.pdbx_seq_one_letter_code
_entity_poly.pdbx_strand_id
1 'polypeptide(L)'
;MDSNNNTYELFGPVNLFWSTRYDKAMTLFLTCLKEFAEFANSKDQENNIPPEKCFKLPYKIENDKVETHSITQSFNKQENWTKALKYTLCNLKWALFWFVGNTNFQPLSSMVSSTSEVPAVGSLYSKRMTDTKSESR
;
A
#
# COMPACT_ATOMS: atom_id res chain seq x y z
N MET A 1 -9.42 15.83 -8.44
CA MET A 1 -9.84 17.15 -8.96
C MET A 1 -11.04 17.59 -8.14
N ASP A 2 -11.07 18.85 -7.71
CA ASP A 2 -12.27 19.39 -7.08
C ASP A 2 -13.34 19.69 -8.14
N SER A 3 -14.52 20.14 -7.73
CA SER A 3 -15.62 20.52 -8.64
C SER A 3 -15.26 21.63 -9.64
N ASN A 4 -14.11 22.30 -9.45
CA ASN A 4 -13.61 23.37 -10.30
C ASN A 4 -12.43 22.91 -11.19
N ASN A 5 -12.18 21.60 -11.26
CA ASN A 5 -11.08 21.01 -12.02
C ASN A 5 -9.68 21.46 -11.54
N ASN A 6 -9.56 21.89 -10.29
CA ASN A 6 -8.27 22.27 -9.72
C ASN A 6 -7.40 21.03 -9.45
N THR A 7 -6.11 21.21 -9.69
CA THR A 7 -5.06 20.24 -9.33
C THR A 7 -4.33 20.74 -8.09
N TYR A 8 -4.13 19.82 -7.13
CA TYR A 8 -3.46 20.10 -5.87
C TYR A 8 -2.24 19.19 -5.74
N GLU A 9 -1.10 19.78 -5.40
CA GLU A 9 0.19 19.09 -5.33
C GLU A 9 0.42 18.60 -3.89
N LEU A 10 0.71 17.30 -3.72
CA LEU A 10 1.13 16.71 -2.44
C LEU A 10 2.64 16.87 -2.20
N PHE A 11 3.25 17.85 -2.86
CA PHE A 11 4.63 18.25 -2.66
C PHE A 11 4.69 19.76 -2.48
N GLY A 12 5.63 20.21 -1.65
CA GLY A 12 5.94 21.63 -1.46
C GLY A 12 5.62 22.18 -0.06
N PRO A 13 6.13 23.38 0.27
CA PRO A 13 6.71 24.35 -0.68
C PRO A 13 8.21 24.65 -0.49
N VAL A 14 8.82 25.30 -1.51
CA VAL A 14 10.09 26.05 -1.38
C VAL A 14 9.91 27.41 -0.68
N ASN A 15 8.67 27.92 -0.49
CA ASN A 15 8.34 29.22 0.15
C ASN A 15 6.92 29.24 0.80
N LEU A 16 6.73 30.02 1.89
CA LEU A 16 5.52 30.08 2.73
C LEU A 16 4.20 30.48 2.01
N PHE A 17 4.25 31.19 0.87
CA PHE A 17 3.01 31.57 0.14
C PHE A 17 2.39 30.41 -0.66
N TRP A 18 3.17 29.37 -0.95
CA TRP A 18 2.73 28.21 -1.73
C TRP A 18 2.18 27.08 -0.85
N SER A 19 2.35 27.16 0.47
CA SER A 19 1.81 26.14 1.40
C SER A 19 0.29 26.05 1.35
N THR A 20 -0.43 27.09 0.91
CA THR A 20 -1.90 27.07 0.81
C THR A 20 -2.43 25.97 -0.12
N ARG A 21 -1.77 25.72 -1.26
CA ARG A 21 -2.15 24.63 -2.17
C ARG A 21 -1.79 23.26 -1.59
N TYR A 22 -0.62 23.16 -0.97
CA TYR A 22 -0.16 21.95 -0.30
C TYR A 22 -1.08 21.58 0.89
N ASP A 23 -1.44 22.55 1.73
CA ASP A 23 -2.35 22.37 2.85
C ASP A 23 -3.72 21.89 2.40
N LYS A 24 -4.22 22.45 1.29
CA LYS A 24 -5.45 21.98 0.66
C LYS A 24 -5.30 20.55 0.14
N ALA A 25 -4.17 20.23 -0.50
CA ALA A 25 -3.87 18.88 -0.97
C ALA A 25 -3.86 17.87 0.19
N MET A 26 -3.16 18.17 1.27
CA MET A 26 -3.07 17.33 2.46
C MET A 26 -4.43 17.15 3.16
N THR A 27 -5.25 18.20 3.22
CA THR A 27 -6.61 18.12 3.77
C THR A 27 -7.51 17.21 2.93
N LEU A 28 -7.43 17.33 1.60
CA LEU A 28 -8.16 16.43 0.68
C LEU A 28 -7.66 14.99 0.81
N PHE A 29 -6.35 14.78 0.97
CA PHE A 29 -5.79 13.46 1.22
C PHE A 29 -6.34 12.81 2.51
N LEU A 30 -6.47 13.57 3.60
CA LEU A 30 -7.12 13.08 4.82
C LEU A 30 -8.59 12.72 4.60
N THR A 31 -9.30 13.48 3.77
CA THR A 31 -10.69 13.15 3.39
C THR A 31 -10.74 11.80 2.69
N CYS A 32 -9.88 11.55 1.69
CA CYS A 32 -9.80 10.25 1.02
C CYS A 32 -9.47 9.11 1.99
N LEU A 33 -8.55 9.32 2.94
CA LEU A 33 -8.20 8.31 3.94
C LEU A 33 -9.36 8.01 4.90
N LYS A 34 -10.14 9.03 5.26
CA LYS A 34 -11.35 8.86 6.08
C LYS A 34 -12.43 8.09 5.33
N GLU A 35 -12.71 8.46 4.08
CA GLU A 35 -13.66 7.75 3.20
C GLU A 35 -13.27 6.28 3.02
N PHE A 36 -11.98 6.00 2.84
CA PHE A 36 -11.48 4.62 2.80
C PHE A 36 -11.78 3.87 4.10
N ALA A 37 -11.58 4.49 5.27
CA ALA A 37 -11.83 3.85 6.55
C ALA A 37 -13.31 3.56 6.79
N GLU A 38 -14.20 4.47 6.37
CA GLU A 38 -15.65 4.26 6.39
C GLU A 38 -16.05 3.10 5.48
N PHE A 39 -15.52 3.06 4.25
CA PHE A 39 -15.71 1.95 3.32
C PHE A 39 -15.25 0.61 3.91
N ALA A 40 -14.05 0.57 4.48
CA ALA A 40 -13.48 -0.63 5.08
C ALA A 40 -14.32 -1.12 6.27
N ASN A 41 -14.79 -0.21 7.11
CA ASN A 41 -15.69 -0.52 8.21
C ASN A 41 -17.03 -1.10 7.70
N SER A 42 -17.64 -0.48 6.69
CA SER A 42 -18.87 -0.99 6.07
C SER A 42 -18.67 -2.39 5.47
N LYS A 43 -17.53 -2.66 4.83
CA LYS A 43 -17.20 -3.99 4.32
C LYS A 43 -17.08 -5.05 5.42
N ASP A 44 -16.47 -4.69 6.56
CA ASP A 44 -16.41 -5.59 7.71
C ASP A 44 -17.81 -5.91 8.25
N GLN A 45 -18.70 -4.91 8.32
CA GLN A 45 -20.09 -5.10 8.74
C GLN A 45 -20.85 -6.02 7.77
N GLU A 46 -20.71 -5.82 6.45
CA GLU A 46 -21.29 -6.69 5.43
C GLU A 46 -20.81 -8.14 5.56
N ASN A 47 -19.56 -8.35 5.96
CA ASN A 47 -18.97 -9.66 6.22
C ASN A 47 -19.32 -10.24 7.60
N ASN A 48 -20.27 -9.63 8.33
CA ASN A 48 -20.70 -10.03 9.68
C ASN A 48 -19.57 -10.04 10.73
N ILE A 49 -18.55 -9.19 10.55
CA ILE A 49 -17.55 -8.96 11.58
C ILE A 49 -18.22 -8.22 12.75
N PRO A 50 -18.00 -8.63 14.01
CA PRO A 50 -18.55 -7.93 15.16
C PRO A 50 -18.18 -6.43 15.18
N PRO A 51 -19.08 -5.51 15.57
CA PRO A 51 -18.85 -4.05 15.51
C PRO A 51 -17.60 -3.55 16.28
N GLU A 52 -17.19 -4.28 17.30
CA GLU A 52 -15.98 -4.01 18.08
C GLU A 52 -14.69 -4.39 17.36
N LYS A 53 -14.78 -5.27 16.34
CA LYS A 53 -13.67 -5.73 15.51
C LYS A 53 -13.65 -5.10 14.11
N CYS A 54 -14.73 -4.45 13.69
CA CYS A 54 -14.76 -3.71 12.43
C CYS A 54 -13.63 -2.66 12.38
N PHE A 55 -13.06 -2.49 11.20
CA PHE A 55 -11.94 -1.60 10.94
C PHE A 55 -12.19 -0.19 11.42
N LYS A 56 -11.25 0.35 12.20
CA LYS A 56 -11.22 1.74 12.65
C LYS A 56 -9.78 2.24 12.58
N LEU A 57 -9.62 3.49 12.17
CA LEU A 57 -8.31 4.14 12.21
C LEU A 57 -7.89 4.33 13.69
N PRO A 58 -6.62 4.10 14.03
CA PRO A 58 -6.12 4.32 15.39
C PRO A 58 -6.09 5.80 15.77
N TYR A 59 -5.99 6.71 14.79
CA TYR A 59 -6.03 8.15 15.00
C TYR A 59 -7.21 8.77 14.27
N LYS A 60 -8.08 9.46 14.99
CA LYS A 60 -9.30 10.07 14.42
C LYS A 60 -8.96 11.15 13.41
N ILE A 61 -9.68 11.19 12.29
CA ILE A 61 -9.55 12.25 11.28
C ILE A 61 -10.77 13.17 11.35
N GLU A 62 -10.54 14.48 11.54
CA GLU A 62 -11.56 15.52 11.55
C GLU A 62 -11.07 16.74 10.77
N ASN A 63 -11.66 16.99 9.59
CA ASN A 63 -11.26 18.08 8.69
C ASN A 63 -9.76 17.99 8.33
N ASP A 64 -8.98 18.98 8.77
CA ASP A 64 -7.54 19.09 8.58
C ASP A 64 -6.75 18.43 9.72
N LYS A 65 -7.40 17.83 10.71
CA LYS A 65 -6.76 17.31 11.92
C LYS A 65 -6.70 15.79 11.93
N VAL A 66 -5.59 15.29 12.45
CA VAL A 66 -5.42 13.89 12.86
C VAL A 66 -5.17 13.88 14.36
N GLU A 67 -6.09 13.27 15.09
CA GLU A 67 -6.33 13.57 16.51
C GLU A 67 -6.47 15.08 16.73
N THR A 68 -5.58 15.66 17.53
CA THR A 68 -5.61 17.07 17.92
C THR A 68 -4.66 17.96 17.09
N HIS A 69 -3.95 17.40 16.11
CA HIS A 69 -2.88 18.09 15.38
C HIS A 69 -3.30 18.32 13.91
N SER A 70 -3.13 19.54 13.42
CA SER A 70 -3.41 19.88 12.01
C SER A 70 -2.31 19.35 11.08
N ILE A 71 -2.73 18.81 9.94
CA ILE A 71 -1.85 18.36 8.83
C ILE A 71 -1.36 19.52 7.97
N THR A 72 -1.96 20.71 8.11
CA THR A 72 -1.55 21.91 7.40
C THR A 72 -0.21 22.41 7.92
N GLN A 73 0.65 22.86 7.02
CA GLN A 73 1.96 23.42 7.33
C GLN A 73 1.85 24.91 7.66
N SER A 74 0.95 25.66 7.02
CA SER A 74 0.80 27.10 7.26
C SER A 74 0.39 27.40 8.70
N PHE A 75 1.03 28.39 9.32
CA PHE A 75 0.71 28.86 10.68
C PHE A 75 0.71 27.73 11.74
N ASN A 76 1.45 26.65 11.51
CA ASN A 76 1.53 25.52 12.41
C ASN A 76 2.91 25.43 13.08
N LYS A 77 2.97 24.81 14.27
CA LYS A 77 4.25 24.45 14.88
C LYS A 77 4.80 23.23 14.16
N GLN A 78 6.10 23.26 13.84
CA GLN A 78 6.78 22.15 13.16
C GLN A 78 6.55 20.80 13.84
N GLU A 79 6.55 20.79 15.18
CA GLU A 79 6.31 19.61 16.01
C GLU A 79 4.90 19.04 15.84
N ASN A 80 3.89 19.91 15.82
CA ASN A 80 2.48 19.53 15.64
C ASN A 80 2.24 19.01 14.23
N TRP A 81 2.77 19.70 13.22
CA TRP A 81 2.68 19.29 11.82
C TRP A 81 3.34 17.91 11.60
N THR A 82 4.56 17.72 12.08
CA THR A 82 5.28 16.44 11.98
C THR A 82 4.54 15.32 12.71
N LYS A 83 3.91 15.63 13.85
CA LYS A 83 3.12 14.66 14.60
C LYS A 83 1.82 14.26 13.88
N ALA A 84 1.13 15.20 13.25
CA ALA A 84 -0.01 14.92 12.38
C ALA A 84 0.39 14.01 11.20
N LEU A 85 1.53 14.27 10.57
CA LEU A 85 2.10 13.43 9.51
C LEU A 85 2.38 12.01 10.02
N LYS A 86 3.02 11.88 11.19
CA LYS A 86 3.30 10.58 11.83
C LYS A 86 2.02 9.79 12.10
N TYR A 87 0.98 10.44 12.59
CA TYR A 87 -0.32 9.81 12.83
C TYR A 87 -0.99 9.38 11.53
N THR A 88 -0.91 10.22 10.48
CA THR A 88 -1.40 9.89 9.14
C THR A 88 -0.71 8.65 8.58
N LEU A 89 0.62 8.54 8.71
CA LEU A 89 1.38 7.35 8.29
C LEU A 89 0.99 6.09 9.07
N CYS A 90 0.71 6.22 10.37
CA CYS A 90 0.20 5.11 11.16
C CYS A 90 -1.18 4.67 10.67
N ASN A 91 -2.10 5.61 10.44
CA ASN A 91 -3.41 5.31 9.85
C ASN A 91 -3.28 4.58 8.52
N LEU A 92 -2.38 5.03 7.63
CA LEU A 92 -2.09 4.37 6.36
C LEU A 92 -1.55 2.95 6.54
N LYS A 93 -0.68 2.72 7.51
CA LYS A 93 -0.19 1.37 7.84
C LYS A 93 -1.34 0.43 8.22
N TRP A 94 -2.30 0.91 9.03
CA TRP A 94 -3.46 0.11 9.42
C TRP A 94 -4.44 -0.11 8.26
N ALA A 95 -4.67 0.91 7.44
CA ALA A 95 -5.45 0.79 6.21
C ALA A 95 -4.84 -0.26 5.27
N LEU A 96 -3.52 -0.25 5.08
CA LEU A 96 -2.80 -1.24 4.29
C LEU A 96 -2.93 -2.64 4.90
N PHE A 97 -2.75 -2.78 6.21
CA PHE A 97 -2.89 -4.07 6.90
C PHE A 97 -4.28 -4.68 6.69
N TRP A 98 -5.33 -3.86 6.86
CA TRP A 98 -6.70 -4.28 6.59
C TRP A 98 -6.89 -4.63 5.12
N PHE A 99 -6.40 -3.81 4.18
CA PHE A 99 -6.55 -4.06 2.75
C PHE A 99 -5.90 -5.39 2.31
N VAL A 100 -4.68 -5.67 2.75
CA VAL A 100 -3.98 -6.92 2.44
C VAL A 100 -4.66 -8.12 3.10
N GLY A 101 -5.22 -7.97 4.30
CA GLY A 101 -5.96 -9.05 4.96
C GLY A 101 -7.31 -9.38 4.31
N ASN A 102 -7.93 -8.39 3.66
CA ASN A 102 -9.25 -8.52 3.05
C ASN A 102 -9.23 -8.75 1.53
N THR A 103 -8.07 -8.60 0.90
CA THR A 103 -7.88 -8.90 -0.51
C THR A 103 -6.93 -10.08 -0.65
N ASN A 104 -7.20 -10.99 -1.60
CA ASN A 104 -6.22 -12.02 -1.99
C ASN A 104 -5.08 -11.35 -2.78
N PHE A 105 -4.36 -10.42 -2.15
CA PHE A 105 -3.25 -9.71 -2.77
C PHE A 105 -2.12 -10.70 -3.01
N GLN A 106 -1.98 -11.15 -4.26
CA GLN A 106 -0.80 -11.87 -4.73
C GLN A 106 0.31 -10.83 -4.91
N PRO A 107 1.40 -10.86 -4.12
CA PRO A 107 2.52 -9.97 -4.35
C PRO A 107 3.05 -10.22 -5.77
N LEU A 108 3.33 -9.16 -6.54
CA LEU A 108 3.79 -9.28 -7.94
C LEU A 108 5.03 -10.19 -8.10
N SER A 109 5.77 -10.42 -7.01
CA SER A 109 6.88 -11.39 -6.94
C SER A 109 6.48 -12.85 -7.15
N SER A 110 5.21 -13.25 -6.98
CA SER A 110 4.76 -14.64 -7.15
C SER A 110 4.47 -15.01 -8.61
N MET A 111 4.40 -14.03 -9.53
CA MET A 111 4.15 -14.28 -10.95
C MET A 111 5.39 -14.78 -11.74
N VAL A 112 6.60 -14.72 -11.16
CA VAL A 112 7.83 -15.20 -11.79
C VAL A 112 8.18 -16.60 -11.27
N SER A 113 7.30 -17.58 -11.44
CA SER A 113 7.68 -19.00 -11.25
C SER A 113 6.95 -19.99 -12.15
N SER A 114 6.15 -19.54 -13.12
CA SER A 114 5.37 -20.45 -13.96
C SER A 114 5.38 -20.03 -15.43
N THR A 115 6.47 -20.34 -16.14
CA THR A 115 6.58 -20.56 -17.60
C THR A 115 8.01 -21.06 -17.85
N SER A 116 8.33 -22.23 -18.41
CA SER A 116 7.56 -23.27 -19.09
C SER A 116 8.37 -24.59 -19.06
N GLU A 117 7.76 -25.71 -18.69
CA GLU A 117 8.29 -27.04 -19.05
C GLU A 117 8.07 -27.25 -20.56
N VAL A 118 9.13 -27.59 -21.29
CA VAL A 118 9.08 -27.93 -22.72
C VAL A 118 8.98 -29.45 -22.87
N PRO A 119 8.11 -29.99 -23.74
CA PRO A 119 7.88 -31.44 -23.85
C PRO A 119 9.06 -32.15 -24.51
N ALA A 120 9.34 -33.38 -24.05
CA ALA A 120 10.38 -34.25 -24.57
C ALA A 120 10.17 -34.58 -26.07
N VAL A 121 11.15 -34.24 -26.90
CA VAL A 121 11.33 -34.79 -28.24
C VAL A 121 12.54 -35.71 -28.21
N GLY A 122 12.31 -36.99 -28.53
CA GLY A 122 13.30 -38.05 -28.44
C GLY A 122 14.49 -37.85 -29.37
N SER A 123 15.68 -38.14 -28.86
CA SER A 123 16.88 -38.37 -29.66
C SER A 123 17.20 -39.86 -29.63
N LEU A 124 16.96 -40.49 -30.79
CA LEU A 124 17.41 -41.82 -31.14
C LEU A 124 18.94 -41.85 -31.19
N TYR A 125 19.61 -42.60 -30.31
CA TYR A 125 20.83 -43.33 -30.70
C TYR A 125 20.93 -44.62 -29.91
N SER A 126 20.70 -45.72 -30.62
CA SER A 126 21.00 -47.07 -30.16
C SER A 126 22.45 -47.42 -30.51
N LYS A 127 23.11 -48.08 -29.56
CA LYS A 127 24.12 -49.14 -29.75
C LYS A 127 25.53 -48.76 -30.19
N ARG A 128 26.50 -49.01 -29.29
CA ARG A 128 27.60 -49.99 -29.48
C ARG A 128 28.30 -50.30 -28.15
N MET A 129 28.19 -51.56 -27.72
CA MET A 129 29.14 -52.22 -26.81
C MET A 129 30.38 -52.65 -27.61
N THR A 130 31.56 -52.46 -27.02
CA THR A 130 32.79 -53.29 -27.11
C THR A 130 33.80 -52.66 -26.13
N ASP A 131 34.71 -53.31 -25.43
CA ASP A 131 34.83 -54.58 -24.71
C ASP A 131 36.21 -54.51 -24.01
N THR A 132 36.42 -55.30 -22.94
CA THR A 132 37.75 -55.76 -22.44
C THR A 132 38.62 -54.89 -21.49
N LYS A 133 38.51 -55.21 -20.19
CA LYS A 133 39.52 -55.67 -19.20
C LYS A 133 41.02 -55.25 -19.32
N SER A 134 41.60 -54.74 -18.22
CA SER A 134 42.85 -55.28 -17.61
C SER A 134 43.13 -54.71 -16.20
N GLU A 135 43.55 -55.60 -15.31
CA GLU A 135 44.05 -55.41 -13.95
C GLU A 135 45.50 -54.86 -13.89
N SER A 136 45.87 -54.47 -12.66
CA SER A 136 47.15 -54.69 -11.96
C SER A 136 48.10 -53.49 -11.79
N ARG A 137 48.14 -52.96 -10.56
CA ARG A 137 49.24 -53.20 -9.63
C ARG A 137 48.85 -52.86 -8.19
#